data_AF-A0A483AFE5-F1
#
_entry.id   AF-A0A483AFE5-F1
#
_cell.length_a   1.000
_cell.length_b   1.000
_cell.length_c   1.000
_cell.angle_alpha   90.00
_cell.angle_beta   90.00
_cell.angle_gamma   90.00
#
_symmetry.space_group_name_H-M   'P 1'
#
loop_
_entity.id
_entity.type
_entity.pdbx_description
1 polymer ?
#
loop_
_entity_poly.entity_id
_entity_poly.type
_entity_poly.pdbx_seq_one_letter_code
_entity_poly.pdbx_strand_id
1 'polypeptide(L)'
;MKLFISKTKFNLILLGNIISLSILSVSWHHQTYTLYKDIKRENIKNHQIVALNKQLLSEYSQVMSGEKIKETALQQLGLKEIEADDLGKWYKGRISL
;
A
#
# COMPACT_ATOMS: atom_id res chain seq x y z
N MET A 1 -47.79 19.78 25.94
CA MET A 1 -48.25 20.54 24.76
C MET A 1 -48.70 19.54 23.69
N LYS A 2 -50.01 19.30 23.52
CA LYS A 2 -50.53 18.37 22.50
C LYS A 2 -50.57 19.10 21.15
N LEU A 3 -49.70 18.72 20.22
CA LEU A 3 -49.72 19.22 18.85
C LEU A 3 -50.89 18.57 18.09
N PHE A 4 -52.03 19.27 18.01
CA PHE A 4 -53.13 18.88 17.14
C PHE A 4 -52.79 19.26 15.69
N ILE A 5 -52.02 18.39 15.03
CA ILE A 5 -51.69 18.54 13.61
C ILE A 5 -52.87 17.98 12.81
N SER A 6 -53.47 18.81 11.96
CA SER A 6 -54.51 18.34 11.03
C SER A 6 -53.90 17.35 10.03
N LYS A 7 -54.66 16.32 9.64
CA LYS A 7 -54.20 15.28 8.69
C LYS A 7 -53.61 15.89 7.41
N THR A 8 -54.16 17.00 6.94
CA THR A 8 -53.67 17.76 5.78
C THR A 8 -52.28 18.38 5.99
N LYS A 9 -52.01 18.97 7.15
CA LYS A 9 -50.69 19.55 7.48
C LYS A 9 -49.63 18.47 7.64
N PHE A 10 -50.00 17.33 8.24
CA PHE A 10 -49.10 16.18 8.37
C PHE A 10 -48.67 15.63 6.99
N ASN A 11 -49.62 15.44 6.08
CA ASN A 11 -49.33 14.93 4.74
C ASN A 11 -48.41 15.86 3.94
N LEU A 12 -48.61 17.19 4.04
CA LEU A 12 -47.74 18.19 3.41
C LEU A 12 -46.31 18.14 3.94
N ILE A 13 -46.14 18.04 5.26
CA ILE A 13 -44.83 17.88 5.90
C ILE A 13 -44.17 16.58 5.44
N LEU A 14 -44.93 15.49 5.35
CA LEU A 14 -44.41 14.20 4.89
C LEU A 14 -43.91 14.28 3.44
N LEU A 15 -44.68 14.92 2.56
CA LEU A 15 -44.31 15.15 1.16
C LEU A 15 -43.04 16.00 1.04
N GLY A 16 -42.95 17.09 1.79
CA GLY A 16 -41.75 17.94 1.82
C GLY A 16 -40.51 17.17 2.29
N ASN A 17 -40.66 16.31 3.30
CA ASN A 17 -39.58 15.45 3.77
C ASN A 17 -39.17 14.41 2.71
N ILE A 18 -40.11 13.78 2.01
CA ILE A 18 -39.81 12.80 0.96
C ILE A 18 -39.02 13.45 -0.17
N ILE A 19 -39.42 14.65 -0.62
CA ILE A 19 -38.73 15.38 -1.68
C ILE A 19 -37.32 15.78 -1.22
N SER A 20 -37.19 16.31 0.01
CA SER A 20 -35.90 16.70 0.57
C SER A 20 -34.96 15.51 0.72
N LEU A 21 -35.47 14.38 1.21
CA LEU A 21 -34.72 13.13 1.37
C LEU A 21 -34.26 12.58 0.01
N SER A 22 -35.11 12.69 -1.03
CA SER A 22 -34.75 12.29 -2.38
C SER A 22 -33.56 13.09 -2.92
N ILE A 23 -33.60 14.42 -2.80
CA ILE A 23 -32.50 15.30 -3.24
C ILE A 23 -31.22 15.01 -2.46
N LEU A 24 -31.32 14.85 -1.14
CA LEU A 24 -30.18 14.51 -0.28
C LEU A 24 -29.58 13.16 -0.64
N SER A 25 -30.39 12.16 -0.96
CA SER A 25 -29.91 10.82 -1.36
C SER A 25 -29.10 10.88 -2.65
N VAL A 26 -29.57 11.61 -3.66
CA VAL A 26 -28.85 11.80 -4.93
C VAL A 26 -27.53 12.54 -4.70
N SER A 27 -27.55 13.62 -3.91
CA SER A 27 -26.34 14.39 -3.58
C SER A 27 -25.33 13.54 -2.80
N TRP A 28 -25.80 12.80 -1.80
CA TRP A 28 -24.98 11.89 -1.01
C TRP A 28 -24.34 10.81 -1.88
N HIS A 29 -25.11 10.21 -2.79
CA HIS A 29 -24.60 9.19 -3.70
C HIS A 29 -23.48 9.76 -4.59
N HIS A 30 -23.69 10.95 -5.15
CA HIS A 30 -22.69 11.60 -6.00
C HIS A 30 -21.40 11.96 -5.24
N GLN A 31 -21.53 12.52 -4.03
CA GLN A 31 -20.39 12.87 -3.17
C GLN A 31 -19.63 11.61 -2.74
N THR A 32 -20.35 10.56 -2.34
CA THR A 32 -19.74 9.28 -1.93
C THR A 32 -19.01 8.61 -3.08
N TYR A 33 -19.58 8.62 -4.28
CA TYR A 33 -18.93 8.05 -5.47
C TYR A 33 -17.62 8.76 -5.80
N THR A 34 -17.64 10.10 -5.77
CA THR A 34 -16.44 10.93 -6.00
C THR A 34 -15.38 10.64 -4.94
N LEU A 35 -15.76 10.66 -3.66
CA LEU A 35 -14.87 10.39 -2.55
C LEU A 35 -14.26 8.98 -2.62
N TYR A 36 -15.04 7.97 -2.96
CA TYR A 36 -14.56 6.60 -3.13
C TYR A 36 -13.49 6.51 -4.24
N LYS A 37 -13.70 7.20 -5.36
CA LYS A 37 -12.76 7.21 -6.48
C LYS A 37 -11.43 7.85 -6.08
N ASP A 38 -11.49 8.94 -5.32
CA ASP A 38 -10.29 9.63 -4.83
C ASP A 38 -9.53 8.77 -3.82
N ILE A 39 -10.24 8.18 -2.84
CA ILE A 39 -9.64 7.24 -1.88
C ILE A 39 -8.99 6.05 -2.59
N LYS A 40 -9.64 5.50 -3.62
CA LYS A 40 -9.07 4.38 -4.39
C LYS A 40 -7.80 4.78 -5.11
N ARG A 41 -7.77 5.96 -5.74
CA ARG A 41 -6.58 6.49 -6.42
C ARG A 41 -5.42 6.69 -5.44
N GLU A 42 -5.68 7.32 -4.31
CA GLU A 42 -4.64 7.57 -3.30
C GLU A 42 -4.16 6.28 -2.62
N ASN A 43 -5.05 5.30 -2.39
CA ASN A 43 -4.63 3.99 -1.89
C ASN A 43 -3.73 3.24 -2.86
N ILE A 44 -4.00 3.27 -4.17
CA ILE A 44 -3.13 2.63 -5.16
C ILE A 44 -1.72 3.24 -5.11
N LYS A 45 -1.62 4.58 -5.08
CA LYS A 45 -0.33 5.27 -4.94
C LYS A 45 0.36 4.90 -3.63
N ASN A 46 -0.37 4.90 -2.52
CA ASN A 46 0.18 4.54 -1.22
C ASN A 46 0.69 3.10 -1.18
N HIS A 47 -0.05 2.14 -1.77
CA HIS A 47 0.40 0.76 -1.90
C HIS A 47 1.67 0.63 -2.74
N GLN A 48 1.78 1.38 -3.84
CA GLN A 48 3.00 1.42 -4.65
C GLN A 48 4.20 1.97 -3.87
N ILE A 49 4.01 3.07 -3.13
CA ILE A 49 5.05 3.67 -2.30
C ILE A 49 5.49 2.71 -1.19
N VAL A 50 4.55 2.06 -0.51
CA VAL A 50 4.84 1.08 0.54
C VAL A 50 5.57 -0.14 -0.02
N ALA A 51 5.16 -0.62 -1.20
CA ALA A 51 5.84 -1.73 -1.86
C ALA A 51 7.30 -1.37 -2.22
N LEU A 52 7.51 -0.19 -2.81
CA LEU A 52 8.86 0.30 -3.14
C LEU A 52 9.71 0.47 -1.89
N ASN A 53 9.16 1.04 -0.82
CA ASN A 53 9.89 1.22 0.43
C ASN A 53 10.29 -0.14 1.04
N LYS A 54 9.39 -1.13 1.02
CA LYS A 54 9.71 -2.49 1.45
C LYS A 54 10.80 -3.14 0.60
N GLN A 55 10.79 -2.90 -0.73
CA GLN A 55 11.85 -3.39 -1.62
C GLN A 55 13.20 -2.75 -1.28
N LEU A 56 13.26 -1.43 -1.12
CA LEU A 56 14.49 -0.71 -0.75
C LEU A 56 15.04 -1.17 0.60
N LEU A 57 14.17 -1.34 1.60
CA LEU A 57 14.56 -1.88 2.91
C LEU A 57 15.10 -3.31 2.79
N SER A 58 14.48 -4.15 1.96
CA SER A 58 14.93 -5.51 1.70
C SER A 58 16.29 -5.53 1.00
N GLU A 59 16.48 -4.72 -0.04
CA GLU A 59 17.75 -4.62 -0.77
C GLU A 59 18.87 -4.11 0.15
N TYR A 60 18.61 -3.05 0.91
CA TYR A 60 19.55 -2.53 1.89
C TYR A 60 19.91 -3.59 2.94
N SER A 61 18.92 -4.32 3.45
CA SER A 61 19.16 -5.41 4.40
C SER A 61 19.96 -6.57 3.79
N GLN A 62 19.75 -6.87 2.50
CA GLN A 62 20.52 -7.91 1.81
C GLN A 62 21.97 -7.50 1.62
N VAL A 63 22.23 -6.25 1.23
CA VAL A 63 23.59 -5.72 1.10
C VAL A 63 24.29 -5.73 2.46
N MET A 64 23.65 -5.18 3.50
CA MET A 64 24.20 -5.15 4.86
C MET A 64 24.45 -6.56 5.42
N SER A 65 23.53 -7.50 5.15
CA SER A 65 23.71 -8.91 5.52
C SER A 65 24.88 -9.54 4.77
N GLY A 66 25.01 -9.28 3.46
CA GLY A 66 26.13 -9.74 2.64
C GLY A 66 27.47 -9.21 3.12
N GLU A 67 27.56 -7.93 3.47
CA GLU A 67 28.75 -7.33 4.09
C GLU A 67 29.08 -7.98 5.42
N LYS A 68 28.07 -8.23 6.26
CA LYS A 68 28.27 -8.88 7.56
C LYS A 68 28.70 -10.35 7.44
N ILE A 69 28.17 -11.07 6.46
CA ILE A 69 28.60 -12.44 6.14
C ILE A 69 30.04 -12.43 5.65
N LYS A 70 30.41 -11.48 4.77
CA LYS A 70 31.79 -11.31 4.30
C LYS A 70 32.75 -11.01 5.45
N GLU A 71 32.39 -10.08 6.33
CA GLU A 71 33.19 -9.74 7.51
C GLU A 71 33.37 -10.95 8.42
N THR A 72 32.29 -11.68 8.71
CA THR A 72 32.33 -12.90 9.52
C THR A 72 33.21 -13.98 8.88
N ALA A 73 33.12 -14.17 7.57
CA ALA A 73 33.94 -15.13 6.83
C ALA A 73 35.44 -14.79 6.87
N LEU A 74 35.80 -13.52 6.72
CA LEU A 74 37.19 -13.07 6.78
C LEU A 74 37.75 -13.14 8.22
N GLN A 75 36.99 -12.67 9.20
CA GLN A 75 37.48 -12.51 10.58
C GLN A 75 37.35 -13.77 11.43
N GLN A 76 36.22 -14.49 11.37
CA GLN A 76 35.99 -15.66 12.22
C GLN A 76 36.42 -16.97 11.56
N LEU A 77 36.29 -17.07 10.23
CA LEU A 77 36.65 -18.29 9.50
C LEU A 77 38.05 -18.21 8.88
N GLY A 78 38.74 -17.07 9.00
CA GLY A 78 40.11 -16.87 8.50
C GLY A 78 40.23 -17.00 6.98
N LEU A 79 39.13 -16.77 6.25
CA LEU A 79 39.11 -16.89 4.79
C LEU A 79 39.85 -15.69 4.16
N LYS A 80 40.48 -15.92 3.01
CA LYS A 80 41.11 -14.86 2.21
C LYS A 80 40.07 -14.20 1.31
N GLU A 81 40.19 -12.90 1.10
CA GLU A 81 39.36 -12.17 0.14
C GLU A 81 39.58 -12.73 -1.28
N ILE A 82 38.49 -12.95 -2.03
CA ILE A 82 38.54 -13.56 -3.37
C ILE A 82 39.14 -12.56 -4.35
N GLU A 83 40.26 -12.93 -5.00
CA GLU A 83 40.87 -12.12 -6.06
C GLU A 83 40.22 -12.42 -7.42
N ALA A 84 40.30 -11.47 -8.37
CA ALA A 84 39.70 -11.63 -9.70
C ALA A 84 40.28 -12.84 -10.47
N ASP A 85 41.52 -13.26 -10.19
CA ASP A 85 42.16 -14.46 -10.74
C ASP A 85 41.52 -15.77 -10.23
N ASP A 86 41.04 -15.78 -8.98
CA ASP A 86 40.44 -16.97 -8.36
C ASP A 86 39.06 -17.30 -8.94
N LEU A 87 38.28 -16.26 -9.30
CA LEU A 87 36.97 -16.41 -9.95
C LEU A 87 37.09 -17.09 -11.32
N GLY A 88 38.14 -16.74 -12.08
CA GLY A 88 38.43 -17.34 -13.39
C GLY A 88 38.74 -18.84 -13.30
N LYS A 89 39.52 -19.25 -12.30
CA LYS A 89 39.85 -20.66 -12.05
C LYS A 89 38.64 -21.47 -11.58
N TRP A 90 37.84 -20.90 -10.67
CA TRP A 90 36.65 -21.57 -10.14
C TRP A 90 35.55 -21.77 -11.20
N TYR A 91 35.31 -20.78 -12.06
CA TYR A 91 34.35 -20.91 -13.16
C TYR A 91 34.82 -21.98 -14.16
N LYS A 92 36.11 -21.97 -14.54
CA LYS A 92 36.68 -22.90 -15.52
C LYS A 92 36.67 -24.36 -15.04
N GLY A 93 36.84 -24.61 -13.73
CA GLY A 93 36.77 -25.95 -13.15
C GLY A 93 35.37 -26.57 -13.13
N ARG A 94 34.29 -25.77 -13.20
CA ARG A 94 32.90 -26.28 -13.27
C ARG A 94 32.41 -26.59 -14.69
N ILE A 95 33.05 -26.02 -15.71
CA ILE A 95 32.74 -26.29 -17.13
C ILE A 95 33.55 -27.48 -17.69
N SER A 96 34.49 -28.01 -16.89
CA SER A 96 35.32 -29.16 -17.24
C SER A 96 34.85 -30.49 -16.62
N LEU A 97 33.64 -30.53 -16.07
CA LEU A 97 32.95 -31.74 -15.59
C LEU A 97 31.72 -32.00 -16.48
#